data_AF-A0A7V3F5W9-F1
#
_entry.id   AF-A0A7V3F5W9-F1
#
_cell.length_a   1.000
_cell.length_b   1.000
_cell.length_c   1.000
_cell.angle_alpha   90.00
_cell.angle_beta   90.00
_cell.angle_gamma   90.00
#
_symmetry.space_group_name_H-M   'P 1'
#
loop_
_entity.id
_entity.type
_entity.pdbx_description
1 polymer ?
#
loop_
_entity_poly.entity_id
_entity_poly.type
_entity_poly.pdbx_seq_one_letter_code
_entity_poly.pdbx_strand_id
1 'polypeptide(L)'
;MGGLPTDRTIYAIHSHPKMPQRLLAALQEGVYRSEDAGKTWQKVEMPVASHVVAFAHHPENPTRLFAATDKGKIVKSTDGGAHWIQQQ
;
A
#
# COMPACT_ATOMS: atom_id res chain seq x y z
N MET A 1 1.48 -19.63 -1.72
CA MET A 1 1.15 -18.30 -2.26
C MET A 1 -0.24 -17.96 -1.73
N GLY A 2 -0.38 -16.81 -1.04
CA GLY A 2 -1.62 -16.42 -0.37
C GLY A 2 -2.40 -15.39 -1.18
N GLY A 3 -3.72 -15.50 -1.16
CA GLY A 3 -4.62 -14.44 -1.60
C GLY A 3 -4.77 -13.35 -0.54
N LEU A 4 -5.50 -12.28 -0.88
CA LEU A 4 -5.98 -11.34 0.14
C LEU A 4 -6.90 -12.08 1.13
N PRO A 5 -6.81 -11.79 2.44
CA PRO A 5 -7.82 -12.25 3.39
C PRO A 5 -9.23 -11.83 2.94
N THR A 6 -10.16 -12.77 2.90
CA THR A 6 -11.50 -12.58 2.32
C THR A 6 -12.56 -12.14 3.34
N ASP A 7 -12.25 -12.15 4.63
CA ASP A 7 -13.14 -11.82 5.75
C ASP A 7 -12.77 -10.49 6.43
N ARG A 8 -12.12 -9.58 5.68
CA ARG A 8 -11.57 -8.33 6.19
C ARG A 8 -12.01 -7.15 5.34
N THR A 9 -12.23 -6.01 5.99
CA THR A 9 -12.54 -4.75 5.30
C THR A 9 -11.34 -4.30 4.49
N ILE A 10 -11.57 -4.02 3.21
CA ILE A 10 -10.62 -3.33 2.34
C ILE A 10 -10.94 -1.84 2.40
N TYR A 11 -9.99 -1.03 2.84
CA TYR A 11 -10.13 0.43 2.91
C TYR A 11 -9.75 1.10 1.60
N ALA A 12 -8.71 0.60 0.93
CA ALA A 12 -8.23 1.19 -0.33
C ALA A 12 -7.55 0.14 -1.20
N ILE A 13 -7.63 0.35 -2.52
CA ILE A 13 -6.80 -0.34 -3.51
C ILE A 13 -6.14 0.71 -4.40
N HIS A 14 -4.89 0.47 -4.78
CA HIS A 14 -4.10 1.41 -5.55
C HIS A 14 -3.26 0.69 -6.61
N SER A 15 -3.35 1.12 -7.87
CA SER A 15 -2.51 0.63 -8.96
C SER A 15 -1.30 1.53 -9.22
N HIS A 16 -0.12 0.94 -9.43
CA HIS A 16 1.06 1.70 -9.82
C HIS A 16 0.89 2.31 -11.24
N PRO A 17 1.13 3.61 -11.43
CA PRO A 17 0.73 4.33 -12.65
C PRO A 17 1.51 3.93 -13.92
N LYS A 18 2.75 3.45 -13.79
CA LYS A 18 3.56 2.95 -14.93
C LYS A 18 3.65 1.43 -15.04
N MET A 19 3.12 0.71 -14.05
CA MET A 19 3.24 -0.75 -13.94
C MET A 19 1.94 -1.28 -13.33
N PRO A 20 0.83 -1.27 -14.09
CA PRO A 20 -0.51 -1.53 -13.53
C PRO A 20 -0.68 -2.93 -12.94
N GLN A 21 0.21 -3.87 -13.25
CA GLN A 21 0.29 -5.18 -12.59
C GLN A 21 0.69 -5.08 -11.11
N ARG A 22 1.33 -3.98 -10.68
CA ARG A 22 1.68 -3.73 -9.29
C ARG A 22 0.53 -3.04 -8.59
N LEU A 23 0.01 -3.72 -7.57
CA LEU A 23 -1.12 -3.24 -6.78
C LEU A 23 -0.74 -3.16 -5.30
N LEU A 24 -1.38 -2.22 -4.61
CA LEU A 24 -1.41 -2.16 -3.16
C LEU A 24 -2.86 -2.25 -2.70
N ALA A 25 -3.08 -2.95 -1.59
CA ALA A 25 -4.37 -3.03 -0.93
C ALA A 25 -4.17 -2.72 0.56
N ALA A 26 -4.94 -1.78 1.08
CA ALA A 26 -4.99 -1.49 2.51
C ALA A 26 -6.21 -2.19 3.11
N LEU A 27 -5.95 -3.07 4.08
CA LEU A 27 -6.95 -3.83 4.81
C LEU A 27 -6.86 -3.51 6.30
N GLN A 28 -7.86 -3.95 7.06
CA GLN A 28 -7.88 -3.83 8.52
C GLN A 28 -6.63 -4.40 9.22
N GLU A 29 -6.04 -5.44 8.67
CA GLU A 29 -4.87 -6.11 9.26
C GLU A 29 -3.53 -5.61 8.71
N GLY A 30 -3.52 -4.72 7.71
CA GLY A 30 -2.31 -4.11 7.17
C GLY A 30 -2.36 -3.85 5.67
N VAL A 31 -1.19 -3.50 5.11
CA VAL A 31 -1.03 -3.25 3.69
C VAL A 31 -0.47 -4.48 3.01
N TYR A 32 -1.02 -4.83 1.86
CA TYR A 32 -0.59 -5.92 1.00
C TYR A 32 -0.18 -5.39 -0.36
N ARG A 33 0.78 -6.06 -0.98
CA ARG A 33 1.33 -5.73 -2.30
C ARG A 33 1.24 -6.93 -3.21
N SER A 34 0.88 -6.68 -4.46
CA SER A 34 0.88 -7.66 -5.55
C SER A 34 1.80 -7.18 -6.67
N GLU A 35 2.45 -8.14 -7.33
CA GLU A 35 3.31 -7.92 -8.52
C GLU A 35 2.67 -8.48 -9.80
N ASP A 36 1.52 -9.16 -9.69
CA ASP A 36 0.94 -10.00 -10.73
C ASP A 36 -0.55 -9.71 -10.97
N ALA A 37 -0.93 -8.43 -10.88
CA ALA A 37 -2.28 -7.91 -11.07
C ALA A 37 -3.31 -8.51 -10.09
N GLY A 38 -2.88 -8.79 -8.86
CA GLY A 38 -3.74 -9.24 -7.78
C GLY A 38 -3.95 -10.75 -7.70
N LYS A 39 -3.17 -11.55 -8.45
CA LYS A 39 -3.22 -13.03 -8.35
C LYS A 39 -2.60 -13.52 -7.05
N THR A 40 -1.51 -12.90 -6.62
CA THR A 40 -0.85 -13.18 -5.35
C THR A 40 -0.55 -11.89 -4.58
N TRP A 41 -0.59 -11.99 -3.26
CA TRP A 41 -0.41 -10.86 -2.37
C TRP A 41 0.59 -11.18 -1.25
N GLN A 42 1.37 -10.18 -0.88
CA GLN A 42 2.35 -10.25 0.20
C GLN A 42 2.13 -9.09 1.15
N LYS A 43 2.10 -9.37 2.45
CA LYS A 43 1.97 -8.31 3.46
C LYS A 43 3.25 -7.47 3.47
N VAL A 44 3.09 -6.16 3.54
CA VAL A 44 4.20 -5.21 3.62
C VAL A 44 4.30 -4.67 5.04
N GLU A 45 5.52 -4.53 5.53
CA GLU A 45 5.78 -3.91 6.82
C GLU A 45 5.51 -2.40 6.76
N MET A 46 4.71 -1.92 7.71
CA MET A 46 4.35 -0.52 7.81
C MET A 46 4.93 0.04 9.11
N PRO A 47 5.55 1.24 9.10
CA PRO A 47 6.12 1.86 10.30
C PRO A 47 5.04 2.52 11.19
N VAL A 48 3.79 2.02 11.13
CA VAL A 48 2.63 2.57 11.82
C VAL A 48 1.74 1.46 12.34
N ALA A 49 1.24 1.61 13.57
CA ALA A 49 0.23 0.74 14.19
C ALA A 49 -1.18 1.33 14.03
N SER A 50 -1.56 1.67 12.79
CA SER A 50 -2.85 2.27 12.42
C SER A 50 -3.24 1.86 11.00
N HIS A 51 -4.52 1.99 10.65
CA HIS A 51 -5.01 1.54 9.35
C HIS A 51 -4.64 2.54 8.26
N VAL A 52 -4.12 2.05 7.14
CA VAL A 52 -3.99 2.87 5.94
C VAL A 52 -5.36 2.99 5.29
N VAL A 53 -5.75 4.21 4.94
CA VAL A 53 -7.07 4.52 4.35
C VAL A 53 -6.97 5.19 2.99
N ALA A 54 -5.79 5.67 2.60
CA ALA A 54 -5.56 6.26 1.29
C ALA A 54 -4.11 6.09 0.84
N PHE A 55 -3.92 6.05 -0.48
CA PHE A 55 -2.63 6.06 -1.15
C PHE A 55 -2.56 7.20 -2.17
N ALA A 56 -1.37 7.77 -2.39
CA ALA A 56 -1.16 8.80 -3.41
C ALA A 56 0.24 8.69 -4.03
N HIS A 57 0.33 8.43 -5.33
CA HIS A 57 1.60 8.45 -6.06
C HIS A 57 2.02 9.88 -6.36
N HIS A 58 3.33 10.13 -6.34
CA HIS A 58 3.86 11.35 -6.93
C HIS A 58 3.72 11.29 -8.45
N PRO A 59 3.12 12.30 -9.10
CA PRO A 59 2.78 12.24 -10.54
C PRO A 59 4.02 12.09 -11.44
N GLU A 60 5.11 12.77 -11.10
CA GLU A 60 6.35 12.75 -11.89
C GLU A 60 7.35 11.67 -11.43
N ASN A 61 7.17 11.11 -10.24
CA ASN A 61 8.10 10.16 -9.65
C ASN A 61 7.32 8.96 -9.08
N PRO A 62 6.97 7.97 -9.94
CA PRO A 62 6.07 6.89 -9.55
C PRO A 62 6.69 5.91 -8.54
N THR A 63 7.97 6.00 -8.21
CA THR A 63 8.52 5.23 -7.07
C THR A 63 8.22 5.90 -5.74
N ARG A 64 7.88 7.20 -5.73
CA ARG A 64 7.44 7.92 -4.55
C ARG A 64 5.94 7.73 -4.34
N LEU A 65 5.61 7.20 -3.17
CA LEU A 65 4.25 6.90 -2.76
C LEU A 65 4.01 7.39 -1.34
N PHE A 66 2.82 7.91 -1.09
CA PHE A 66 2.36 8.30 0.24
C PHE A 66 1.19 7.44 0.65
N ALA A 67 1.10 7.13 1.93
CA ALA A 67 -0.05 6.49 2.55
C ALA A 67 -0.49 7.30 3.76
N ALA A 68 -1.79 7.59 3.83
CA ALA A 68 -2.41 8.27 4.96
C ALA A 68 -3.14 7.25 5.84
N THR A 69 -3.10 7.48 7.15
CA THR A 69 -3.75 6.61 8.13
C THR A 69 -5.01 7.23 8.72
N ASP A 70 -5.88 6.38 9.26
CA ASP A 70 -7.07 6.76 10.02
C ASP A 70 -6.77 7.54 11.32
N LYS A 71 -5.50 7.58 11.74
CA LYS A 71 -5.01 8.35 12.91
C LYS A 71 -4.21 9.60 12.52
N GLY A 72 -4.36 10.09 11.30
CA GLY A 72 -3.75 11.35 10.85
C GLY A 72 -2.24 11.28 10.64
N LYS A 73 -1.66 10.07 10.48
CA LYS A 73 -0.25 9.92 10.13
C LYS A 73 -0.09 9.80 8.62
N ILE A 74 1.02 10.31 8.10
CA ILE A 74 1.44 10.10 6.72
C ILE A 74 2.78 9.37 6.74
N VAL A 75 2.88 8.33 5.93
CA VAL A 75 4.12 7.58 5.69
C VAL A 75 4.43 7.60 4.21
N LYS A 76 5.71 7.44 3.88
CA LYS A 76 6.19 7.51 2.50
C LYS A 76 6.99 6.27 2.12
N SER A 77 6.95 5.93 0.85
CA SER A 77 7.81 4.96 0.20
C SER A 77 8.55 5.64 -0.96
N THR A 78 9.76 5.17 -1.26
CA THR A 78 10.58 5.65 -2.39
C THR A 78 10.88 4.56 -3.43
N ASP A 79 10.29 3.38 -3.25
CA ASP A 79 10.51 2.17 -4.06
C ASP A 79 9.20 1.53 -4.56
N GLY A 80 8.14 2.32 -4.69
CA GLY A 80 6.85 1.85 -5.20
C GLY A 80 6.09 0.98 -4.20
N GLY A 81 6.19 1.31 -2.91
CA GLY A 81 5.44 0.69 -1.82
C GLY A 81 6.01 -0.64 -1.31
N ALA A 82 7.27 -0.97 -1.64
CA ALA A 82 7.93 -2.15 -1.11
C ALA A 82 8.42 -1.91 0.32
N HIS A 83 8.95 -0.72 0.61
CA HIS A 83 9.32 -0.30 1.96
C HIS A 83 8.73 1.07 2.30
N TRP A 84 8.37 1.25 3.56
CA TRP A 84 7.72 2.45 4.07
C TRP A 84 8.48 3.03 5.25
N ILE A 85 8.60 4.36 5.26
CA ILE A 85 9.23 5.12 6.34
C ILE A 85 8.28 6.21 6.83
N GLN A 86 8.32 6.46 8.14
CA GLN A 86 7.54 7.56 8.71
C GLN A 86 8.05 8.90 8.17
N GLN A 87 7.13 9.76 7.76
CA GLN A 87 7.46 11.14 7.44
C GLN A 87 7.61 11.90 8.76
N GLN A 88 8.80 12.45 9.02
CA GLN A 88 9.02 13.43 10.10
C GLN A 88 8.42 14.78 9.71
#